data_AF-K2MWG7-F1
#
_entry.id   AF-K2MWG7-F1
#
_cell.length_a   1.000
_cell.length_b   1.000
_cell.length_c   1.000
_cell.angle_alpha   90.00
_cell.angle_beta   90.00
_cell.angle_gamma   90.00
#
_symmetry.space_group_name_H-M   'P 1'
#
loop_
_entity.id
_entity.type
_entity.pdbx_description
1 polymer ?
#
loop_
_entity_poly.entity_id
_entity_poly.type
_entity_poly.pdbx_seq_one_letter_code
_entity_poly.pdbx_strand_id
1 'polypeptide(L)'
;MAAREHHDCDDIDDMELQDDDGDGRTLESHWLQRHARDEWMAPIGGTGCCTELTLAALAALVCLMVKWEMAEPMGWCGNSGCGLLYRKCSALKMSEY
;
A
#
# COMPACT_ATOMS: atom_id res chain seq x y z
N MET A 1 12.75 0.87 2.55
CA MET A 1 11.44 1.54 2.73
C MET A 1 10.38 0.46 2.62
N ALA A 2 9.38 0.39 3.51
CA ALA A 2 8.40 -0.71 3.52
C ALA A 2 7.70 -0.91 2.16
N ALA A 3 7.46 0.18 1.43
CA ALA A 3 6.92 0.15 0.07
C ALA A 3 7.82 -0.59 -0.94
N ARG A 4 9.15 -0.35 -0.88
CA ARG A 4 10.14 -1.02 -1.73
C ARG A 4 10.15 -2.52 -1.49
N GLU A 5 10.11 -2.91 -0.22
CA GLU A 5 10.11 -4.33 0.19
C GLU A 5 8.81 -5.01 -0.24
N HIS A 6 7.65 -4.42 0.06
CA HIS A 6 6.35 -5.01 -0.27
C HIS A 6 6.18 -5.16 -1.79
N HIS A 7 6.54 -4.15 -2.57
CA HIS A 7 6.35 -4.17 -4.02
C HIS A 7 7.51 -4.79 -4.80
N ASP A 8 8.65 -5.10 -4.19
CA ASP A 8 9.90 -5.46 -4.90
C ASP A 8 10.28 -4.45 -5.99
N CYS A 9 10.27 -3.16 -5.62
CA CYS A 9 10.52 -2.04 -6.53
C CYS A 9 11.42 -1.01 -5.85
N ASP A 10 12.70 -0.94 -6.26
CA ASP A 10 13.66 0.02 -5.69
C ASP A 10 13.37 1.49 -6.09
N ASP A 11 12.71 1.69 -7.22
CA ASP A 11 12.43 3.01 -7.79
C ASP A 11 11.24 3.72 -7.12
N ILE A 12 10.52 3.06 -6.20
CA ILE A 12 9.42 3.70 -5.46
C ILE A 12 9.97 4.60 -4.34
N ASP A 13 9.49 5.84 -4.31
CA ASP A 13 9.91 6.86 -3.32
C ASP A 13 8.85 7.14 -2.25
N ASP A 14 7.59 6.78 -2.50
CA ASP A 14 6.48 7.06 -1.60
C ASP A 14 5.33 6.06 -1.78
N MET A 15 4.38 6.07 -0.84
CA MET A 15 3.13 5.32 -0.94
C MET A 15 1.99 6.30 -1.18
N GLU A 16 1.28 6.11 -2.29
CA GLU A 16 0.15 6.96 -2.63
C GLU A 16 -1.01 6.74 -1.65
N LEU A 17 -1.59 7.85 -1.19
CA LEU A 17 -2.86 7.86 -0.49
C LEU A 17 -4.00 7.89 -1.50
N GLN A 18 -5.20 7.50 -1.08
CA GLN A 18 -6.39 7.59 -1.89
C GLN A 18 -6.63 9.07 -2.24
N ASP A 19 -6.51 9.42 -3.51
CA ASP A 19 -6.88 10.73 -4.03
C ASP A 19 -7.84 10.52 -5.20
N ASP A 20 -9.11 10.81 -4.96
CA ASP A 20 -10.13 10.71 -5.98
C ASP A 20 -10.56 12.08 -6.52
N ASP A 21 -10.32 13.20 -5.80
CA ASP A 21 -10.64 14.58 -6.22
C ASP A 21 -10.21 15.70 -5.21
N GLY A 22 -9.54 15.36 -4.09
CA GLY A 22 -9.14 16.33 -3.05
C GLY A 22 -10.26 17.09 -2.32
N ASP A 23 -11.52 16.63 -2.44
CA ASP A 23 -12.70 17.31 -1.90
C ASP A 23 -13.16 16.80 -0.52
N GLY A 24 -12.38 15.88 0.08
CA GLY A 24 -12.62 15.31 1.41
C GLY A 24 -13.82 14.37 1.50
N ARG A 25 -14.54 14.10 0.41
CA ARG A 25 -15.57 13.04 0.36
C ARG A 25 -14.97 11.66 0.17
N THR A 26 -13.70 11.62 -0.20
CA THR A 26 -12.95 10.40 -0.43
C THR A 26 -12.13 10.10 0.82
N LEU A 27 -11.78 8.83 1.02
CA LEU A 27 -11.10 8.37 2.23
C LEU A 27 -9.60 8.74 2.17
N GLU A 28 -9.28 10.02 2.05
CA GLU A 28 -7.95 10.58 1.72
C GLU A 28 -6.84 10.24 2.73
N SER A 29 -7.21 9.81 3.93
CA SER A 29 -6.28 9.31 4.95
C SER A 29 -5.89 7.83 4.77
N HIS A 30 -6.43 7.14 3.78
CA HIS A 30 -6.24 5.71 3.52
C HIS A 30 -5.29 5.50 2.35
N TRP A 31 -4.67 4.33 2.28
CA TRP A 31 -3.83 3.95 1.15
C TRP A 31 -4.62 3.94 -0.16
N LEU A 32 -3.98 4.26 -1.28
CA LEU A 32 -4.62 4.08 -2.57
C LEU A 32 -5.02 2.61 -2.73
N GLN A 33 -6.32 2.34 -2.94
CA GLN A 33 -6.85 0.99 -2.98
C GLN A 33 -6.15 0.13 -4.05
N ARG A 34 -5.72 0.74 -5.15
CA ARG A 34 -4.96 0.07 -6.22
C ARG A 34 -3.67 -0.57 -5.71
N HIS A 35 -2.96 0.07 -4.78
CA HIS A 35 -1.64 -0.38 -4.32
C HIS A 35 -1.71 -1.24 -3.07
N ALA A 36 -2.71 -1.04 -2.22
CA ALA A 36 -2.79 -1.69 -0.92
C ALA A 36 -4.22 -2.15 -0.58
N ARG A 37 -4.91 -2.80 -1.53
CA ARG A 37 -6.33 -3.18 -1.41
C ARG A 37 -6.66 -3.97 -0.14
N ASP A 38 -5.80 -4.91 0.22
CA ASP A 38 -6.03 -5.84 1.33
C ASP A 38 -5.44 -5.36 2.66
N GLU A 39 -4.92 -4.14 2.70
CA GLU A 39 -4.26 -3.53 3.84
C GLU A 39 -5.28 -2.98 4.86
N TRP A 40 -4.92 -2.94 6.14
CA TRP A 40 -5.72 -2.38 7.23
C TRP A 40 -6.22 -0.96 6.93
N MET A 41 -5.34 -0.10 6.42
CA MET A 41 -5.58 1.29 6.09
C MET A 41 -6.02 1.45 4.63
N ALA A 42 -6.54 0.41 3.98
CA ALA A 42 -7.25 0.53 2.71
C ALA A 42 -8.60 1.23 2.91
N PRO A 43 -9.12 1.98 1.92
CA PRO A 43 -10.31 2.80 2.10
C PRO A 43 -11.57 1.95 2.34
N ILE A 44 -11.85 0.99 1.45
CA ILE A 44 -13.04 0.14 1.55
C ILE A 44 -12.73 -1.28 1.06
N GLY A 45 -13.15 -2.28 1.83
CA GLY A 45 -13.04 -3.70 1.49
C GLY A 45 -11.62 -4.25 1.68
N GLY A 46 -11.41 -5.48 1.23
CA GLY A 46 -10.14 -6.19 1.41
C GLY A 46 -10.08 -7.04 2.67
N THR A 47 -8.89 -7.58 2.95
CA THR A 47 -8.65 -8.52 4.05
C THR A 47 -8.35 -7.80 5.38
N GLY A 48 -7.85 -6.56 5.32
CA GLY A 48 -7.53 -5.75 6.50
C GLY A 48 -6.21 -6.12 7.17
N CYS A 49 -5.23 -6.61 6.40
CA CYS A 49 -3.93 -7.02 6.89
C CYS A 49 -3.14 -5.84 7.45
N CYS A 50 -2.66 -5.94 8.69
CA CYS A 50 -1.76 -4.94 9.27
C CYS A 50 -0.33 -5.19 8.77
N THR A 51 0.02 -4.59 7.65
CA THR A 51 1.29 -4.86 6.95
C THR A 51 2.42 -3.95 7.44
N GLU A 52 3.63 -4.20 6.94
CA GLU A 52 4.76 -3.30 7.14
C GLU A 52 4.49 -1.86 6.65
N LEU A 53 3.55 -1.65 5.71
CA LEU A 53 3.20 -0.32 5.20
C LEU A 53 2.58 0.54 6.29
N THR A 54 1.51 0.05 6.94
CA THR A 54 0.86 0.78 8.05
C THR A 54 1.77 0.87 9.25
N LEU A 55 2.49 -0.21 9.58
CA LEU A 55 3.49 -0.19 10.64
C LEU A 55 4.57 0.88 10.42
N ALA A 56 5.04 1.06 9.18
CA ALA A 56 6.00 2.11 8.84
C ALA A 56 5.41 3.51 8.92
N ALA A 57 4.17 3.71 8.48
CA ALA A 57 3.48 4.98 8.63
C ALA A 57 3.35 5.37 10.11
N LEU A 58 2.94 4.43 10.97
CA LEU A 58 2.82 4.65 12.41
C LEU A 58 4.16 4.96 13.07
N ALA A 59 5.23 4.26 12.69
CA ALA A 59 6.58 4.52 13.17
C ALA A 59 7.08 5.92 12.74
N ALA A 60 6.75 6.35 11.52
CA ALA A 60 7.14 7.66 10.98
C ALA A 60 6.44 8.84 11.69
N LEU A 61 5.25 8.62 12.25
CA LEU A 61 4.57 9.62 13.08
C LEU A 61 5.24 9.84 14.44
N VAL A 62 6.24 9.03 14.81
CA VAL A 62 7.01 9.09 16.08
C VAL A 62 6.16 8.87 17.34
N CYS A 63 4.86 8.65 17.20
CA CYS A 63 3.92 8.48 18.30
C CYS A 63 3.84 7.03 18.82
N LEU A 64 4.33 6.05 18.06
CA LEU A 64 4.08 4.63 18.31
C LEU A 64 5.35 3.79 18.21
N MET A 65 5.56 2.91 19.20
CA MET A 65 6.55 1.84 19.09
C MET A 65 5.94 0.67 18.34
N VAL A 66 6.63 0.22 17.29
CA VAL A 66 6.12 -0.79 16.37
C VAL A 66 6.90 -2.09 16.51
N LYS A 67 6.19 -3.22 16.50
CA LYS A 67 6.76 -4.56 16.45
C LYS A 67 6.67 -5.10 15.02
N TRP A 68 7.75 -4.92 14.26
CA TRP A 68 7.82 -5.33 12.85
C TRP A 68 7.56 -6.83 12.63
N GLU A 69 7.93 -7.67 13.59
CA GLU A 69 7.67 -9.13 13.54
C GLU A 69 6.17 -9.49 13.51
N MET A 70 5.29 -8.54 13.82
CA MET A 70 3.83 -8.72 13.75
C MET A 70 3.22 -8.28 12.41
N ALA A 71 4.05 -7.81 11.47
CA ALA A 71 3.56 -7.44 10.15
C ALA A 71 2.96 -8.66 9.44
N GLU A 72 1.72 -8.52 9.01
CA GLU A 72 1.03 -9.55 8.24
C GLU A 72 1.44 -9.44 6.77
N PRO A 73 1.68 -10.56 6.08
CA PRO A 73 1.95 -10.54 4.65
C PRO A 73 0.68 -10.16 3.89
N MET A 74 0.82 -9.36 2.85
CA MET A 74 -0.26 -9.04 1.92
C MET A 74 0.08 -9.56 0.53
N GLY A 75 -0.79 -10.39 -0.04
CA GLY A 75 -0.58 -10.91 -1.41
C GLY A 75 -0.78 -9.85 -2.48
N TRP A 76 -1.71 -8.91 -2.27
CA TRP A 76 -2.01 -7.86 -3.23
C TRP A 76 -0.81 -6.94 -3.48
N CYS A 77 -0.39 -6.82 -4.74
CA CYS A 77 0.79 -6.09 -5.17
C CYS A 77 2.12 -6.53 -4.49
N GLY A 78 2.12 -7.67 -3.80
CA GLY A 78 3.31 -8.25 -3.18
C GLY A 78 4.28 -8.76 -4.24
N ASN A 79 5.53 -8.32 -4.22
CA ASN A 79 6.56 -8.63 -5.23
C ASN A 79 6.11 -8.34 -6.68
N SER A 80 5.31 -7.30 -6.87
CA SER A 80 4.76 -6.93 -8.18
C SER A 80 5.72 -6.14 -9.08
N GLY A 81 6.90 -5.81 -8.58
CA GLY A 81 7.79 -4.84 -9.21
C GLY A 81 7.13 -3.48 -9.39
N CYS A 82 7.79 -2.62 -10.16
CA CYS A 82 7.33 -1.25 -10.37
C CYS A 82 6.15 -1.11 -11.35
N GLY A 83 5.72 -2.22 -11.98
CA GLY A 83 4.72 -2.20 -13.05
C GLY A 83 3.34 -1.75 -12.57
N LEU A 84 2.89 -2.27 -11.42
CA LEU A 84 1.60 -1.95 -10.83
C LEU A 84 1.50 -0.52 -10.30
N LEU A 85 2.64 0.13 -10.03
CA LEU A 85 2.73 1.52 -9.58
C LEU A 85 2.55 2.48 -10.76
N TYR A 86 3.36 2.32 -11.82
CA TYR A 86 3.44 3.30 -12.89
C TYR A 86 2.53 3.04 -14.10
N ARG A 87 2.00 1.82 -14.29
CA ARG A 87 1.18 1.47 -15.46
C ARG A 87 -0.29 1.31 -15.10
N LYS A 88 -1.17 1.80 -15.97
CA LYS A 88 -2.62 1.60 -15.86
C LYS A 88 -2.96 0.11 -15.80
N CYS A 89 -3.91 -0.26 -14.95
CA CYS A 89 -4.33 -1.66 -14.77
C CYS A 89 -4.78 -2.32 -16.08
N SER A 90 -5.42 -1.56 -16.98
CA SER A 90 -5.83 -2.05 -18.31
C SER A 90 -4.67 -2.40 -19.25
N ALA A 91 -3.46 -1.89 -18.99
CA ALA A 91 -2.26 -2.20 -19.73
C ALA A 91 -1.44 -3.35 -19.09
N LEU A 92 -1.89 -3.88 -17.94
CA LEU A 92 -1.23 -4.95 -17.21
C LEU A 92 -1.92 -6.28 -17.48
N LYS A 93 -1.14 -7.35 -17.59
CA LYS A 93 -1.67 -8.71 -17.53
C LYS A 93 -1.79 -9.09 -16.07
N MET A 94 -2.99 -9.01 -15.51
CA MET A 94 -3.21 -9.33 -14.09
C MET A 94 -2.82 -10.76 -13.70
N SER A 95 -2.67 -11.69 -14.65
CA SER A 95 -2.16 -13.04 -14.38
C SER A 95 -0.69 -13.08 -13.95
N GLU A 96 0.04 -11.97 -14.14
CA GLU A 96 1.45 -11.84 -13.77
C GLU A 96 1.62 -11.25 -12.36
N TYR A 97 0.52 -10.94 -11.65
CA TYR A 97 0.47 -10.21 -10.38
C TYR A 97 -0.50 -10.81 -9.35
#